data_AF-A0A4R2KVU2-F1
#
_entry.id   AF-A0A4R2KVU2-F1
#
_cell.length_a   1.000
_cell.length_b   1.000
_cell.length_c   1.000
_cell.angle_alpha   90.00
_cell.angle_beta   90.00
_cell.angle_gamma   90.00
#
_symmetry.space_group_name_H-M   'P 1'
#
loop_
_entity.id
_entity.type
_entity.pdbx_description
1 polymer ?
#
loop_
_entity_poly.entity_id
_entity_poly.type
_entity_poly.pdbx_seq_one_letter_code
_entity_poly.pdbx_strand_id
1 'polypeptide(L)'
;MAAPGTPRQPRAPHLAYVIDPRFSGGTSAAVAAELRVAARLARVTVHARSSAMLGPERQVAPPLREVLDDLGLPLEWNAAEISADLVLLHNPVFLKAQPSFGGRIVARHLVVVAHENFLRPGGAEGFDVAACLDRIDRASLALSKSIAPVSAHNRATVTDWLASRPGRPCWKVLEADWFNICEMPRTAPAVLPRDRRGRHSRPSFEKFPPLADLDRCFPPHAEANVILGADMLLAAEVLRPHWTLLPFRAIGVEAFFGMIDFLVYFTAPTWRESFGRVIAEALAAGKVVLTDPETGAAFGPGVVACTPAEVDGAIARLVADPAAYAAQAARGQAALDRYSETAFSARFEALISGELQGRAA
;
A
#
# COMPACT_ATOMS: atom_id res chain seq x y z
N MET A 1 4.45 6.25 59.16
CA MET A 1 4.58 7.10 57.96
C MET A 1 5.13 6.24 56.83
N ALA A 2 4.31 5.91 55.84
CA ALA A 2 4.75 5.17 54.67
C ALA A 2 5.60 6.10 53.79
N ALA A 3 6.76 5.62 53.34
CA ALA A 3 7.62 6.37 52.42
C ALA A 3 6.85 6.68 51.12
N PRO A 4 6.98 7.89 50.56
CA PRO A 4 6.35 8.21 49.28
C PRO A 4 6.92 7.27 48.22
N GLY A 5 6.04 6.46 47.63
CA GLY A 5 6.39 5.52 46.58
C GLY A 5 7.03 6.25 45.41
N THR A 6 8.20 5.77 44.99
CA THR A 6 8.91 6.24 43.81
C THR A 6 7.93 6.30 42.62
N PRO A 7 7.82 7.42 41.90
CA PRO A 7 6.92 7.51 40.74
C PRO A 7 7.27 6.40 39.76
N ARG A 8 6.28 5.52 39.52
CA ARG A 8 6.40 4.38 38.63
C ARG A 8 6.66 4.93 37.22
N GLN A 9 7.84 4.67 36.65
CA GLN A 9 8.15 5.10 35.28
C GLN A 9 7.03 4.64 34.35
N PRO A 10 6.52 5.52 33.45
CA PRO A 10 5.46 5.14 32.53
C PRO A 10 5.93 3.95 31.69
N ARG A 11 5.20 2.84 31.76
CA ARG A 11 5.48 1.65 30.97
C ARG A 11 5.33 2.01 29.50
N ALA A 12 6.37 1.72 28.70
CA ALA A 12 6.32 1.91 27.26
C ALA A 12 5.05 1.25 26.67
N PRO A 13 4.35 1.93 25.74
CA PRO A 13 3.15 1.38 25.12
C PRO A 13 3.47 0.05 24.44
N HIS A 14 2.50 -0.86 24.47
CA HIS A 14 2.62 -2.15 23.78
C HIS A 14 1.78 -2.15 22.51
N LEU A 15 2.42 -2.42 21.38
CA LEU A 15 1.81 -2.58 20.07
C LEU A 15 1.78 -4.05 19.65
N ALA A 16 0.66 -4.50 19.11
CA ALA A 16 0.57 -5.80 18.45
C ALA A 16 0.18 -5.65 16.98
N TYR A 17 1.05 -6.09 16.08
CA TYR A 17 0.74 -6.22 14.66
C TYR A 17 0.08 -7.57 14.40
N VAL A 18 -1.05 -7.58 13.71
CA VAL A 18 -1.78 -8.78 13.31
C VAL A 18 -1.83 -8.85 11.80
N ILE A 19 -1.14 -9.82 11.23
CA ILE A 19 -0.90 -9.89 9.79
C ILE A 19 -1.06 -11.29 9.25
N ASP A 20 -1.39 -11.41 7.96
CA ASP A 20 -1.05 -12.61 7.20
C ASP A 20 0.30 -12.37 6.50
N PRO A 21 1.41 -12.92 7.01
CA PRO A 21 2.76 -12.59 6.54
C PRO A 21 3.05 -13.16 5.14
N ARG A 22 2.11 -13.93 4.57
CA ARG A 22 2.21 -14.51 3.22
C ARG A 22 1.79 -13.53 2.12
N PHE A 23 1.14 -12.41 2.46
CA PHE A 23 0.84 -11.39 1.46
C PHE A 23 2.13 -10.94 0.77
N SER A 24 2.17 -10.99 -0.55
CA SER A 24 3.31 -10.50 -1.31
C SER A 24 3.17 -9.00 -1.62
N GLY A 25 4.26 -8.36 -2.09
CA GLY A 25 4.27 -7.02 -2.65
C GLY A 25 4.00 -5.89 -1.64
N GLY A 26 3.20 -4.90 -2.06
CA GLY A 26 3.03 -3.62 -1.35
C GLY A 26 2.59 -3.71 0.12
N THR A 27 1.69 -4.64 0.48
CA THR A 27 1.22 -4.78 1.88
C THR A 27 2.34 -5.22 2.82
N SER A 28 3.08 -6.27 2.48
CA SER A 28 4.19 -6.73 3.34
C SER A 28 5.35 -5.74 3.36
N ALA A 29 5.62 -5.02 2.27
CA ALA A 29 6.60 -3.95 2.25
C ALA A 29 6.17 -2.75 3.13
N ALA A 30 4.88 -2.41 3.15
CA ALA A 30 4.33 -1.37 4.00
C ALA A 30 4.48 -1.75 5.49
N VAL A 31 4.01 -2.94 5.88
CA VAL A 31 4.16 -3.44 7.26
C VAL A 31 5.63 -3.51 7.69
N ALA A 32 6.52 -3.98 6.81
CA ALA A 32 7.96 -4.02 7.09
C ALA A 32 8.53 -2.63 7.38
N ALA A 33 8.18 -1.61 6.59
CA ALA A 33 8.60 -0.23 6.85
C ALA A 33 8.01 0.31 8.16
N GLU A 34 6.74 0.03 8.44
CA GLU A 34 6.07 0.45 9.67
C GLU A 34 6.71 -0.16 10.93
N LEU A 35 7.07 -1.45 10.90
CA LEU A 35 7.71 -2.13 12.03
C LEU A 35 9.05 -1.48 12.42
N ARG A 36 9.84 -1.02 11.43
CA ARG A 36 11.09 -0.29 11.69
C ARG A 36 10.85 1.02 12.44
N VAL A 37 9.72 1.70 12.20
CA VAL A 37 9.32 2.90 12.96
C VAL A 37 8.77 2.52 14.32
N ALA A 38 7.81 1.59 14.35
CA ALA A 38 7.12 1.18 15.57
C ALA A 38 8.06 0.66 16.66
N ALA A 39 9.08 -0.11 16.30
CA ALA A 39 10.05 -0.65 17.24
C ALA A 39 10.91 0.42 17.94
N ARG A 40 10.99 1.63 17.39
CA ARG A 40 11.70 2.76 18.03
C ARG A 40 10.82 3.51 19.03
N LEU A 41 9.50 3.39 18.90
CA LEU A 41 8.52 4.18 19.67
C LEU A 41 7.86 3.37 20.79
N ALA A 42 7.83 2.04 20.67
CA ALA A 42 7.04 1.19 21.54
C ALA A 42 7.58 -0.24 21.62
N ARG A 43 7.08 -1.00 22.61
CA ARG A 43 7.29 -2.45 22.63
C ARG A 43 6.40 -3.08 21.57
N VAL A 44 6.96 -3.81 20.62
CA VAL A 44 6.23 -4.43 19.51
C VAL A 44 6.17 -5.95 19.66
N THR A 45 5.02 -6.54 19.35
CA THR A 45 4.85 -7.99 19.11
C THR A 45 4.17 -8.21 17.76
N VAL A 46 4.55 -9.27 17.04
CA VAL A 46 4.00 -9.55 15.70
C VAL A 46 3.31 -10.91 15.70
N HIS A 47 2.04 -10.91 15.33
CA HIS A 47 1.14 -12.06 15.33
C HIS A 47 0.76 -12.41 13.90
N ALA A 48 1.17 -13.58 13.44
CA ALA A 48 0.74 -14.13 12.18
C ALA A 48 -0.63 -14.81 12.31
N ARG A 49 -1.47 -14.64 11.28
CA ARG A 49 -2.72 -15.35 11.09
C ARG A 49 -2.71 -16.09 9.78
N SER A 50 -2.92 -17.40 9.85
CA SER A 50 -3.11 -18.22 8.66
C SER A 50 -4.52 -18.01 8.12
N SER A 51 -4.65 -17.40 6.94
CA SER A 51 -5.86 -17.39 6.12
C SER A 51 -5.96 -18.57 5.15
N ALA A 52 -7.18 -18.97 4.80
CA ALA A 52 -7.46 -19.85 3.66
C ALA A 52 -7.31 -19.15 2.30
N MET A 53 -7.19 -17.81 2.29
CA MET A 53 -6.97 -17.02 1.07
C MET A 53 -5.60 -17.31 0.44
N LEU A 54 -4.61 -17.64 1.27
CA LEU A 54 -3.25 -17.95 0.84
C LEU A 54 -2.96 -19.43 1.19
N GLY A 55 -2.27 -20.13 0.30
CA GLY A 55 -2.00 -21.57 0.40
C GLY A 55 -1.39 -22.00 1.74
N PRO A 56 -1.40 -23.31 2.07
CA PRO A 56 -1.12 -23.81 3.42
C PRO A 56 0.31 -23.54 3.92
N GLU A 57 1.23 -23.20 3.01
CA GLU A 57 2.63 -22.93 3.31
C GLU A 57 2.78 -21.69 4.20
N ARG A 58 3.53 -21.81 5.30
CA ARG A 58 3.84 -20.71 6.23
C ARG A 58 5.02 -19.86 5.78
N GLN A 59 5.08 -19.55 4.48
CA GLN A 59 6.11 -18.68 3.94
C GLN A 59 5.91 -17.24 4.47
N VAL A 60 7.00 -16.54 4.76
CA VAL A 60 6.95 -15.11 5.10
C VAL A 60 7.50 -14.34 3.92
N ALA A 61 6.80 -13.26 3.52
CA ALA A 61 7.26 -12.40 2.45
C ALA A 61 8.69 -11.87 2.74
N PRO A 62 9.64 -11.93 1.78
CA PRO A 62 11.04 -11.62 2.07
C PRO A 62 11.29 -10.26 2.75
N PRO A 63 10.64 -9.14 2.32
CA PRO A 63 10.85 -7.85 2.99
C PRO A 63 10.43 -7.84 4.46
N LEU A 64 9.40 -8.61 4.80
CA LEU A 64 8.93 -8.72 6.18
C LEU A 64 9.84 -9.65 7.01
N ARG A 65 10.32 -10.75 6.41
CA ARG A 65 11.30 -11.64 7.04
C ARG A 65 12.56 -10.88 7.46
N GLU A 66 13.13 -10.11 6.54
CA GLU A 66 14.33 -9.30 6.78
C GLU A 66 14.14 -8.38 7.98
N VAL A 67 13.05 -7.61 8.02
CA VAL A 67 12.77 -6.68 9.14
C VAL A 67 12.54 -7.40 10.47
N LEU A 68 11.82 -8.53 10.47
CA LEU A 68 11.59 -9.31 11.69
C LEU A 68 12.91 -9.81 12.26
N ASP A 69 13.81 -10.30 11.40
CA ASP A 69 15.11 -10.82 11.80
C ASP A 69 16.03 -9.68 12.27
N ASP A 70 16.09 -8.56 11.53
CA ASP A 70 16.86 -7.35 11.89
C ASP A 70 16.48 -6.79 13.27
N LEU A 71 15.18 -6.76 13.57
CA LEU A 71 14.64 -6.23 14.83
C LEU A 71 14.58 -7.27 15.95
N GLY A 72 14.92 -8.53 15.67
CA GLY A 72 14.78 -9.64 16.64
C GLY A 72 13.33 -9.86 17.09
N LEU A 73 12.35 -9.58 16.23
CA LEU A 73 10.92 -9.70 16.54
C LEU A 73 10.42 -11.11 16.19
N PRO A 74 10.08 -11.95 17.19
CA PRO A 74 9.51 -13.27 16.91
C PRO A 74 8.12 -13.13 16.28
N LEU A 75 7.82 -14.05 15.36
CA LEU A 75 6.52 -14.14 14.71
C LEU A 75 5.66 -15.24 15.36
N GLU A 76 4.62 -14.84 16.10
CA GLU A 76 3.74 -15.78 16.77
C GLU A 76 2.58 -16.20 15.86
N TRP A 77 2.53 -17.49 15.48
CA TRP A 77 1.50 -18.01 14.59
C TRP A 77 0.24 -18.43 15.34
N ASN A 78 -0.91 -17.92 14.91
CA ASN A 78 -2.22 -18.34 15.38
C ASN A 78 -2.37 -18.34 16.92
N ALA A 79 -1.72 -17.36 17.58
CA ALA A 79 -1.87 -17.06 19.01
C ALA A 79 -3.34 -17.15 19.46
N ALA A 80 -3.64 -17.88 20.53
CA ALA A 80 -5.02 -17.99 21.03
C ALA A 80 -5.58 -16.64 21.50
N GLU A 81 -4.70 -15.78 22.00
CA GLU A 81 -5.00 -14.43 22.48
C GLU A 81 -3.92 -13.45 22.03
N ILE A 82 -4.35 -12.26 21.61
CA ILE A 82 -3.51 -11.12 21.27
C ILE A 82 -3.92 -9.98 22.20
N SER A 83 -3.01 -9.55 23.07
CA SER A 83 -3.26 -8.44 24.00
C SER A 83 -2.21 -7.35 23.86
N ALA A 84 -2.64 -6.10 23.71
CA ALA A 84 -1.77 -4.93 23.59
C ALA A 84 -2.54 -3.64 23.92
N ASP A 85 -1.85 -2.50 24.05
CA ASP A 85 -2.51 -1.20 24.16
C ASP A 85 -3.17 -0.85 22.82
N LEU A 86 -2.41 -0.98 21.73
CA LEU A 86 -2.86 -0.76 20.36
C LEU A 86 -2.60 -2.01 19.53
N VAL A 87 -3.66 -2.52 18.89
CA VAL A 87 -3.60 -3.64 17.96
C VAL A 87 -3.80 -3.12 16.54
N LEU A 88 -2.84 -3.39 15.65
CA LEU A 88 -2.85 -2.99 14.25
C LEU A 88 -3.05 -4.22 13.37
N LEU A 89 -4.23 -4.36 12.76
CA LEU A 89 -4.57 -5.48 11.89
C LEU A 89 -4.43 -5.09 10.42
N HIS A 90 -3.50 -5.73 9.71
CA HIS A 90 -3.28 -5.53 8.27
C HIS A 90 -3.43 -6.87 7.53
N ASN A 91 -4.31 -7.07 6.56
CA ASN A 91 -5.44 -6.29 6.02
C ASN A 91 -6.66 -7.21 6.13
N PRO A 92 -7.86 -6.73 6.53
CA PRO A 92 -9.04 -7.56 6.82
C PRO A 92 -9.42 -8.54 5.70
N VAL A 93 -9.06 -8.26 4.44
CA VAL A 93 -9.35 -9.13 3.30
C VAL A 93 -8.84 -10.57 3.45
N PHE A 94 -7.80 -10.83 4.25
CA PHE A 94 -7.35 -12.21 4.50
C PHE A 94 -8.42 -13.06 5.19
N LEU A 95 -9.40 -12.45 5.84
CA LEU A 95 -10.52 -13.14 6.48
C LEU A 95 -11.66 -13.46 5.52
N LYS A 96 -11.61 -13.05 4.24
CA LYS A 96 -12.74 -13.19 3.30
C LYS A 96 -13.21 -14.64 3.13
N ALA A 97 -12.27 -15.58 3.18
CA ALA A 97 -12.52 -17.02 3.05
C ALA A 97 -12.45 -17.78 4.38
N GLN A 98 -12.43 -17.08 5.51
CA GLN A 98 -12.34 -17.71 6.83
C GLN A 98 -13.69 -17.79 7.53
N PRO A 99 -14.02 -18.86 8.27
CA PRO A 99 -15.25 -18.91 9.05
C PRO A 99 -15.18 -18.05 10.32
N SER A 100 -13.99 -17.85 10.89
CA SER A 100 -13.75 -17.06 12.11
C SER A 100 -12.34 -16.44 12.10
N PHE A 101 -12.06 -15.56 13.09
CA PHE A 101 -10.71 -15.00 13.29
C PHE A 101 -9.69 -16.01 13.86
N GLY A 102 -10.16 -17.07 14.53
CA GLY A 102 -9.28 -18.12 15.08
C GLY A 102 -8.47 -17.72 16.33
N GLY A 103 -8.95 -16.74 17.11
CA GLY A 103 -8.33 -16.31 18.36
C GLY A 103 -9.13 -15.16 19.00
N ARG A 104 -8.58 -14.54 20.04
CA ARG A 104 -9.18 -13.35 20.69
C ARG A 104 -8.22 -12.17 20.63
N ILE A 105 -8.77 -10.97 20.54
CA ILE A 105 -8.06 -9.70 20.60
C ILE A 105 -8.54 -8.95 21.83
N VAL A 106 -7.62 -8.50 22.68
CA VAL A 106 -7.91 -7.63 23.83
C VAL A 106 -7.06 -6.38 23.70
N ALA A 107 -7.68 -5.23 23.46
CA ALA A 107 -6.97 -3.99 23.17
C ALA A 107 -7.60 -2.79 23.88
N ARG A 108 -6.84 -1.70 24.05
CA ARG A 108 -7.49 -0.40 24.28
C ARG A 108 -8.04 0.10 22.97
N HIS A 109 -7.20 0.11 21.93
CA HIS A 109 -7.59 0.48 20.58
C HIS A 109 -7.26 -0.63 19.59
N LEU A 110 -8.25 -1.04 18.81
CA LEU A 110 -8.07 -1.91 17.66
C LEU A 110 -8.20 -1.09 16.38
N VAL A 111 -7.12 -1.02 15.60
CA VAL A 111 -7.09 -0.37 14.29
C VAL A 111 -6.97 -1.42 13.19
N VAL A 112 -7.89 -1.35 12.23
CA VAL A 112 -7.89 -2.17 11.02
C VAL A 112 -7.38 -1.32 9.87
N VAL A 113 -6.20 -1.65 9.35
CA VAL A 113 -5.58 -0.91 8.24
C VAL A 113 -6.03 -1.50 6.91
N ALA A 114 -6.74 -0.69 6.12
CA ALA A 114 -7.39 -1.11 4.89
C ALA A 114 -6.43 -1.00 3.69
N HIS A 115 -5.67 -2.06 3.41
CA HIS A 115 -4.81 -2.11 2.21
C HIS A 115 -5.56 -2.43 0.91
N GLU A 116 -6.86 -2.70 0.99
CA GLU A 116 -7.75 -2.92 -0.17
C GLU A 116 -8.96 -1.98 -0.09
N ASN A 117 -9.49 -1.59 -1.24
CA ASN A 117 -10.68 -0.75 -1.33
C ASN A 117 -11.93 -1.53 -0.91
N PHE A 118 -12.76 -0.90 -0.08
CA PHE A 118 -14.02 -1.50 0.35
C PHE A 118 -15.02 -1.53 -0.80
N LEU A 119 -15.02 -0.47 -1.61
CA LEU A 119 -15.83 -0.33 -2.82
C LEU A 119 -14.92 -0.21 -4.03
N ARG A 120 -15.31 -0.86 -5.12
CA ARG A 120 -14.73 -0.68 -6.45
C ARG A 120 -15.41 0.48 -7.17
N PRO A 121 -14.81 1.03 -8.24
CA PRO A 121 -15.55 1.85 -9.20
C PRO A 121 -16.86 1.17 -9.59
N GLY A 122 -17.97 1.89 -9.50
CA GLY A 122 -19.33 1.35 -9.67
C GLY A 122 -20.02 0.89 -8.39
N GLY A 123 -19.38 0.98 -7.22
CA GLY A 123 -20.01 0.78 -5.91
C GLY A 123 -20.15 -0.68 -5.45
N ALA A 124 -19.70 -1.64 -6.24
CA ALA A 124 -19.62 -3.04 -5.82
C ALA A 124 -18.54 -3.22 -4.73
N GLU A 125 -18.75 -4.12 -3.78
CA GLU A 125 -17.74 -4.40 -2.76
C GLU A 125 -16.47 -5.03 -3.36
N GLY A 126 -15.29 -4.64 -2.86
CA GLY A 126 -14.02 -5.23 -3.24
C GLY A 126 -13.85 -6.69 -2.79
N PHE A 127 -14.47 -7.01 -1.66
CA PHE A 127 -14.56 -8.31 -0.98
C PHE A 127 -15.73 -8.24 0.01
N ASP A 128 -16.12 -9.35 0.65
CA ASP A 128 -17.15 -9.32 1.71
C ASP A 128 -16.61 -8.59 2.96
N VAL A 129 -16.71 -7.26 2.93
CA VAL A 129 -16.20 -6.34 3.96
C VAL A 129 -16.92 -6.60 5.27
N ALA A 130 -18.25 -6.77 5.19
CA ALA A 130 -19.12 -7.00 6.32
C ALA A 130 -18.69 -8.24 7.11
N ALA A 131 -18.52 -9.37 6.43
CA ALA A 131 -18.14 -10.61 7.09
C ALA A 131 -16.72 -10.52 7.69
N CYS A 132 -15.77 -9.84 7.02
CA CYS A 132 -14.43 -9.65 7.56
C CYS A 132 -14.43 -8.81 8.84
N LEU A 133 -15.10 -7.65 8.82
CA LEU A 133 -15.20 -6.77 9.99
C LEU A 133 -15.97 -7.45 11.13
N ASP A 134 -17.04 -8.20 10.84
CA ASP A 134 -17.80 -8.91 11.86
C ASP A 134 -16.99 -10.02 12.54
N ARG A 135 -16.10 -10.70 11.80
CA ARG A 135 -15.20 -11.71 12.37
C ARG A 135 -14.18 -11.08 13.31
N ILE A 136 -13.64 -9.92 12.95
CA ILE A 136 -12.73 -9.16 13.80
C ILE A 136 -13.48 -8.65 15.03
N ASP A 137 -14.65 -8.06 14.84
CA ASP A 137 -15.48 -7.50 15.89
C ASP A 137 -15.83 -8.54 16.96
N ARG A 138 -16.40 -9.69 16.54
CA ARG A 138 -16.74 -10.81 17.43
C ARG A 138 -15.55 -11.40 18.17
N ALA A 139 -14.35 -11.31 17.61
CA ALA A 139 -13.14 -11.80 18.22
C ALA A 139 -12.47 -10.78 19.16
N SER A 140 -13.00 -9.56 19.26
CA SER A 140 -12.32 -8.44 19.92
C SER A 140 -13.08 -7.85 21.10
N LEU A 141 -12.37 -7.71 22.22
CA LEU A 141 -12.73 -6.84 23.34
C LEU A 141 -11.82 -5.61 23.28
N ALA A 142 -12.32 -4.52 22.69
CA ALA A 142 -11.58 -3.27 22.54
C ALA A 142 -12.39 -2.06 23.01
N LEU A 143 -11.76 -1.10 23.70
CA LEU A 143 -12.42 0.13 24.15
C LEU A 143 -12.77 1.05 22.97
N SER A 144 -11.92 1.07 21.95
CA SER A 144 -12.13 1.79 20.69
C SER A 144 -11.77 0.91 19.49
N LYS A 145 -12.46 1.13 18.38
CA LYS A 145 -12.28 0.41 17.11
C LYS A 145 -12.23 1.42 15.97
N SER A 146 -11.20 1.34 15.14
CA SER A 146 -11.03 2.23 14.00
C SER A 146 -10.61 1.52 12.73
N ILE A 147 -10.98 2.08 11.60
CA ILE A 147 -10.48 1.74 10.28
C ILE A 147 -9.51 2.84 9.87
N ALA A 148 -8.36 2.44 9.37
CA ALA A 148 -7.30 3.33 8.90
C ALA A 148 -7.13 3.14 7.38
N PRO A 149 -7.73 4.02 6.57
CA PRO A 149 -7.57 3.98 5.13
C PRO A 149 -6.14 4.34 4.71
N VAL A 150 -5.61 3.70 3.67
CA VAL A 150 -4.22 3.93 3.21
C VAL A 150 -4.07 5.09 2.23
N SER A 151 -5.17 5.70 1.79
CA SER A 151 -5.17 6.89 0.93
C SER A 151 -6.52 7.61 0.96
N ALA A 152 -6.57 8.81 0.39
CA ALA A 152 -7.81 9.58 0.28
C ALA A 152 -8.89 8.86 -0.54
N HIS A 153 -8.51 8.16 -1.63
CA HIS A 153 -9.46 7.36 -2.40
C HIS A 153 -9.97 6.18 -1.56
N ASN A 154 -9.05 5.44 -0.92
CA ASN A 154 -9.44 4.33 -0.05
C ASN A 154 -10.37 4.80 1.09
N ARG A 155 -10.09 5.97 1.69
CA ARG A 155 -10.95 6.62 2.68
C ARG A 155 -12.35 6.86 2.15
N ALA A 156 -12.49 7.42 0.95
CA ALA A 156 -13.81 7.62 0.34
C ALA A 156 -14.58 6.29 0.26
N THR A 157 -13.93 5.22 -0.21
CA THR A 157 -14.57 3.90 -0.29
C THR A 157 -14.97 3.33 1.07
N VAL A 158 -14.18 3.55 2.12
CA VAL A 158 -14.49 3.13 3.50
C VAL A 158 -15.66 3.92 4.06
N THR A 159 -15.63 5.25 3.92
CA THR A 159 -16.68 6.15 4.43
C THR A 159 -18.02 5.87 3.75
N ASP A 160 -18.04 5.74 2.43
CA ASP A 160 -19.26 5.44 1.66
C ASP A 160 -19.84 4.07 2.03
N TRP A 161 -18.97 3.07 2.20
CA TRP A 161 -19.36 1.74 2.65
C TRP A 161 -20.00 1.75 4.04
N LEU A 162 -19.44 2.53 4.98
CA LEU A 162 -20.00 2.69 6.33
C LEU A 162 -21.33 3.43 6.29
N ALA A 163 -21.42 4.51 5.52
CA ALA A 163 -22.64 5.31 5.38
C ALA A 163 -23.81 4.50 4.80
N SER A 164 -23.53 3.57 3.88
CA SER A 164 -24.55 2.67 3.30
C SER A 164 -25.05 1.57 4.25
N ARG A 165 -24.47 1.42 5.46
CA ARG A 165 -24.82 0.36 6.44
C ARG A 165 -25.17 0.95 7.81
N PRO A 166 -26.22 1.79 7.90
CA PRO A 166 -26.63 2.38 9.17
C PRO A 166 -26.98 1.29 10.18
N GLY A 167 -26.52 1.44 11.42
CA GLY A 167 -26.80 0.49 12.51
C GLY A 167 -25.72 -0.57 12.78
N ARG A 168 -24.62 -0.61 12.00
CA ARG A 168 -23.42 -1.37 12.42
C ARG A 168 -22.66 -0.57 13.50
N PRO A 169 -22.50 -1.07 14.73
CA PRO A 169 -21.78 -0.34 15.77
C PRO A 169 -20.26 -0.39 15.57
N CYS A 170 -19.59 0.55 16.24
CA CYS A 170 -18.20 0.60 16.73
C CYS A 170 -17.02 1.01 15.83
N TRP A 171 -17.10 0.96 14.50
CA TRP A 171 -15.95 1.33 13.66
C TRP A 171 -15.92 2.82 13.31
N LYS A 172 -14.95 3.56 13.88
CA LYS A 172 -14.64 4.94 13.46
C LYS A 172 -13.64 4.92 12.29
N VAL A 173 -13.61 5.96 11.46
CA VAL A 173 -12.49 6.16 10.52
C VAL A 173 -11.46 7.05 11.20
N LEU A 174 -10.17 6.70 11.14
CA LEU A 174 -9.12 7.60 11.66
C LEU A 174 -9.13 8.93 10.89
N GLU A 175 -8.90 10.05 11.57
CA GLU A 175 -8.93 11.40 10.96
C GLU A 175 -7.94 11.55 9.81
N ALA A 176 -6.74 11.00 9.95
CA ALA A 176 -5.69 11.02 8.93
C ALA A 176 -5.56 9.67 8.22
N ASP A 177 -5.15 9.70 6.95
CA ASP A 177 -4.80 8.47 6.22
C ASP A 177 -3.55 7.83 6.83
N TRP A 178 -3.55 6.50 6.86
CA TRP A 178 -2.44 5.69 7.34
C TRP A 178 -1.21 5.82 6.44
N PHE A 179 -1.45 5.77 5.12
CA PHE A 179 -0.48 5.70 4.03
C PHE A 179 0.66 4.67 4.16
N ASN A 180 1.24 4.29 3.03
CA ASN A 180 2.40 3.41 3.03
C ASN A 180 3.68 4.25 3.02
N ILE A 181 4.61 3.93 3.92
CA ILE A 181 5.94 4.58 3.93
C ILE A 181 6.64 4.28 2.59
N CYS A 182 7.07 5.34 1.92
CA CYS A 182 7.71 5.33 0.61
C CYS A 182 9.12 5.92 0.68
N GLU A 183 9.92 5.43 1.64
CA GLU A 183 11.33 5.79 1.79
C GLU A 183 12.17 4.90 0.86
N MET A 184 12.58 5.44 -0.28
CA MET A 184 13.34 4.73 -1.31
C MET A 184 14.52 5.59 -1.78
N PRO A 185 15.66 4.98 -2.16
CA PRO A 185 16.76 5.72 -2.75
C PRO A 185 16.30 6.52 -3.96
N ARG A 186 16.59 7.82 -3.97
CA ARG A 186 16.26 8.71 -5.09
C ARG A 186 17.36 8.63 -6.13
N THR A 187 16.97 8.33 -7.36
CA THR A 187 17.88 8.30 -8.51
C THR A 187 17.71 9.57 -9.33
N ALA A 188 18.80 10.12 -9.86
CA ALA A 188 18.72 11.27 -10.74
C ALA A 188 17.92 10.90 -12.02
N PRO A 189 17.04 11.79 -12.51
CA PRO A 189 16.37 11.59 -13.79
C PRO A 189 17.35 11.55 -14.96
N ALA A 190 16.93 11.01 -16.10
CA ALA A 190 17.71 11.06 -17.33
C ALA A 190 17.96 12.52 -17.77
N VAL A 191 19.20 12.82 -18.16
CA VAL A 191 19.59 14.15 -18.65
C VAL A 191 18.98 14.46 -20.02
N LEU A 192 18.88 13.44 -20.88
CA LEU A 192 18.24 13.50 -22.19
C LEU A 192 17.20 12.38 -22.24
N PRO A 193 15.94 12.65 -21.86
CA PRO A 193 14.89 11.65 -21.88
C PRO A 193 14.63 11.20 -23.32
N ARG A 194 14.33 9.91 -23.48
CA ARG A 194 13.93 9.30 -24.75
C ARG A 194 12.56 8.68 -24.62
N ASP A 195 11.90 8.39 -25.74
CA ASP A 195 10.59 7.74 -25.74
C ASP A 195 10.68 6.24 -25.37
N ARG A 196 11.07 5.97 -24.13
CA ARG A 196 11.22 4.64 -23.54
C ARG A 196 10.16 4.47 -22.46
N ARG A 197 9.12 3.70 -22.77
CA ARG A 197 7.90 3.56 -21.98
C ARG A 197 7.92 2.26 -21.21
N GLY A 198 7.49 2.35 -19.96
CA GLY A 198 7.38 1.21 -19.06
C GLY A 198 6.02 1.09 -18.44
N ARG A 199 5.63 -0.16 -18.16
CA ARG A 199 4.55 -0.48 -17.22
C ARG A 199 5.00 -1.58 -16.28
N HIS A 200 4.65 -1.47 -15.00
CA HIS A 200 4.86 -2.52 -14.01
C HIS A 200 3.63 -2.73 -13.13
N SER A 201 3.15 -3.97 -12.98
CA SER A 201 2.14 -4.32 -11.98
C SER A 201 2.20 -5.80 -11.62
N ARG A 202 1.42 -6.22 -10.61
CA ARG A 202 1.07 -7.64 -10.46
C ARG A 202 0.24 -8.09 -11.66
N PRO A 203 0.29 -9.38 -12.04
CA PRO A 203 -0.33 -9.85 -13.27
C PRO A 203 -1.82 -10.20 -13.10
N SER A 204 -2.62 -9.32 -12.54
CA SER A 204 -4.08 -9.54 -12.44
C SER A 204 -4.84 -8.65 -13.43
N PHE A 205 -5.93 -9.18 -14.00
CA PHE A 205 -6.67 -8.52 -15.08
C PHE A 205 -7.11 -7.10 -14.71
N GLU A 206 -7.58 -6.90 -13.47
CA GLU A 206 -8.06 -5.62 -12.98
C GLU A 206 -6.95 -4.54 -12.93
N LYS A 207 -5.68 -4.95 -12.86
CA LYS A 207 -4.55 -4.03 -12.87
C LYS A 207 -4.27 -3.47 -14.25
N PHE A 208 -4.74 -4.09 -15.33
CA PHE A 208 -4.45 -3.66 -16.71
C PHE A 208 -5.63 -2.89 -17.31
N PRO A 209 -5.37 -1.83 -18.09
CA PRO A 209 -6.41 -1.16 -18.87
C PRO A 209 -6.82 -2.07 -20.05
N PRO A 210 -7.91 -1.74 -20.77
CA PRO A 210 -8.28 -2.43 -22.00
C PRO A 210 -7.12 -2.48 -23.01
N LEU A 211 -7.05 -3.54 -23.82
CA LEU A 211 -5.97 -3.74 -24.78
C LEU A 211 -5.81 -2.56 -25.76
N ALA A 212 -6.92 -1.94 -26.18
CA ALA A 212 -6.89 -0.76 -27.05
C ALA A 212 -6.19 0.45 -26.39
N ASP A 213 -6.29 0.59 -25.07
CA ASP A 213 -5.58 1.65 -24.35
C ASP A 213 -4.11 1.28 -24.15
N LEU A 214 -3.77 0.00 -24.00
CA LEU A 214 -2.36 -0.44 -24.05
C LEU A 214 -1.73 -0.14 -25.41
N ASP A 215 -2.43 -0.42 -26.52
CA ASP A 215 -1.96 -0.14 -27.88
C ASP A 215 -1.70 1.38 -28.09
N ARG A 216 -2.50 2.24 -27.47
CA ARG A 216 -2.26 3.70 -27.46
C ARG A 216 -1.07 4.10 -26.59
N CYS A 217 -0.94 3.48 -25.41
CA CYS A 217 0.13 3.80 -24.47
C CYS A 217 1.51 3.31 -24.94
N PHE A 218 1.56 2.20 -25.68
CA PHE A 218 2.79 1.51 -26.08
C PHE A 218 2.84 1.30 -27.61
N PRO A 219 2.96 2.37 -28.41
CA PRO A 219 2.89 2.31 -29.87
C PRO A 219 4.21 1.82 -30.49
N PRO A 220 4.20 1.37 -31.77
CA PRO A 220 5.38 0.86 -32.46
C PRO A 220 6.46 1.93 -32.75
N HIS A 221 6.14 3.22 -32.65
CA HIS A 221 7.10 4.30 -32.89
C HIS A 221 7.94 4.64 -31.65
N ALA A 222 7.55 4.19 -30.45
CA ALA A 222 8.34 4.40 -29.24
C ALA A 222 9.67 3.63 -29.35
N GLU A 223 10.75 4.23 -28.82
CA GLU A 223 12.09 3.61 -28.83
C GLU A 223 12.10 2.29 -28.06
N ALA A 224 11.35 2.22 -26.95
CA ALA A 224 11.16 1.00 -26.20
C ALA A 224 9.78 0.96 -25.53
N ASN A 225 9.15 -0.22 -25.52
CA ASN A 225 7.96 -0.50 -24.72
C ASN A 225 8.23 -1.74 -23.85
N VAL A 226 8.32 -1.56 -22.54
CA VAL A 226 8.63 -2.63 -21.59
C VAL A 226 7.47 -2.83 -20.62
N ILE A 227 6.86 -4.01 -20.63
CA ILE A 227 5.74 -4.35 -19.74
C ILE A 227 6.18 -5.47 -18.81
N LEU A 228 6.43 -5.12 -17.54
CA LEU A 228 6.82 -6.04 -16.48
C LEU A 228 5.59 -6.49 -15.66
N GLY A 229 5.39 -7.80 -15.55
CA GLY A 229 4.14 -8.38 -15.02
C GLY A 229 3.10 -8.65 -16.10
N ALA A 230 3.57 -8.91 -17.33
CA ALA A 230 2.76 -9.15 -18.51
C ALA A 230 2.21 -10.59 -18.60
N ASP A 231 2.19 -11.36 -17.50
CA ASP A 231 1.88 -12.79 -17.51
C ASP A 231 0.53 -13.09 -18.17
N MET A 232 -0.47 -12.22 -17.98
CA MET A 232 -1.79 -12.36 -18.62
C MET A 232 -1.76 -12.11 -20.13
N LEU A 233 -0.92 -11.19 -20.60
CA LEU A 233 -0.73 -10.92 -22.03
C LEU A 233 0.03 -12.07 -22.70
N LEU A 234 1.03 -12.61 -22.00
CA LEU A 234 1.79 -13.78 -22.43
C LEU A 234 0.89 -15.02 -22.51
N ALA A 235 0.09 -15.26 -21.47
CA ALA A 235 -0.85 -16.39 -21.43
C ALA A 235 -1.97 -16.28 -22.49
N ALA A 236 -2.36 -15.05 -22.85
CA ALA A 236 -3.32 -14.79 -23.92
C ALA A 236 -2.68 -14.70 -25.32
N GLU A 237 -1.38 -14.98 -25.45
CA GLU A 237 -0.64 -14.95 -26.71
C GLU A 237 -0.80 -13.62 -27.48
N VAL A 238 -0.83 -12.49 -26.76
CA VAL A 238 -0.99 -11.17 -27.37
C VAL A 238 0.24 -10.83 -28.22
N LEU A 239 0.06 -10.81 -29.54
CA LEU A 239 1.13 -10.52 -30.49
C LEU A 239 1.25 -9.02 -30.76
N ARG A 240 2.29 -8.41 -30.19
CA ARG A 240 2.75 -7.04 -30.47
C ARG A 240 4.29 -7.04 -30.56
N PRO A 241 4.88 -7.13 -31.77
CA PRO A 241 6.34 -7.27 -31.91
C PRO A 241 7.17 -6.12 -31.31
N HIS A 242 6.55 -4.95 -31.14
CA HIS A 242 7.16 -3.77 -30.54
C HIS A 242 7.04 -3.71 -29.01
N TRP A 243 6.45 -4.75 -28.37
CA TRP A 243 6.36 -4.87 -26.92
C TRP A 243 7.37 -5.86 -26.39
N THR A 244 8.16 -5.44 -25.40
CA THR A 244 8.95 -6.34 -24.56
C THR A 244 8.09 -6.77 -23.37
N LEU A 245 7.52 -7.98 -23.45
CA LEU A 245 6.69 -8.56 -22.40
C LEU A 245 7.53 -9.41 -21.45
N LEU A 246 7.51 -9.07 -20.16
CA LEU A 246 8.26 -9.78 -19.13
C LEU A 246 7.29 -10.30 -18.04
N PRO A 247 7.39 -11.58 -17.63
CA PRO A 247 6.65 -12.08 -16.48
C PRO A 247 6.93 -11.29 -15.21
N PHE A 248 5.99 -11.32 -14.26
CA PHE A 248 6.16 -10.65 -12.99
C PHE A 248 7.41 -11.18 -12.27
N ARG A 249 8.28 -10.27 -11.80
CA ARG A 249 9.57 -10.58 -11.17
C ARG A 249 10.59 -11.29 -12.07
N ALA A 250 10.41 -11.28 -13.39
CA ALA A 250 11.43 -11.80 -14.32
C ALA A 250 12.76 -11.02 -14.23
N ILE A 251 12.70 -9.74 -13.89
CA ILE A 251 13.85 -8.88 -13.62
C ILE A 251 13.63 -8.06 -12.35
N GLY A 252 14.71 -7.55 -11.75
CA GLY A 252 14.65 -6.62 -10.63
C GLY A 252 14.02 -5.28 -11.05
N VAL A 253 13.35 -4.63 -10.10
CA VAL A 253 12.66 -3.34 -10.33
C VAL A 253 13.64 -2.23 -10.75
N GLU A 254 14.87 -2.24 -10.20
CA GLU A 254 15.93 -1.31 -10.59
C GLU A 254 16.35 -1.51 -12.06
N ALA A 255 16.56 -2.77 -12.48
CA ALA A 255 16.87 -3.09 -13.87
C ALA A 255 15.75 -2.65 -14.82
N PHE A 256 14.49 -2.87 -14.43
CA PHE A 256 13.33 -2.39 -15.17
C PHE A 256 13.33 -0.87 -15.32
N PHE A 257 13.58 -0.12 -14.24
CA PHE A 257 13.67 1.34 -14.32
C PHE A 257 14.87 1.81 -15.15
N GLY A 258 15.95 1.04 -15.26
CA GLY A 258 17.04 1.32 -16.20
C GLY A 258 16.63 1.28 -17.68
N MET A 259 15.56 0.56 -18.02
CA MET A 259 15.09 0.38 -19.39
C MET A 259 14.16 1.49 -19.89
N ILE A 260 13.66 2.35 -18.99
CA ILE A 260 12.56 3.29 -19.27
C ILE A 260 12.87 4.71 -18.78
N ASP A 261 12.24 5.70 -19.39
CA ASP A 261 12.21 7.10 -18.93
C ASP A 261 10.83 7.51 -18.44
N PHE A 262 9.77 6.86 -18.94
CA PHE A 262 8.39 7.14 -18.61
C PHE A 262 7.69 5.89 -18.07
N LEU A 263 7.08 5.99 -16.89
CA LEU A 263 6.14 4.96 -16.42
C LEU A 263 4.73 5.35 -16.87
N VAL A 264 4.13 4.55 -17.74
CA VAL A 264 2.75 4.73 -18.19
C VAL A 264 1.87 3.74 -17.43
N TYR A 265 1.05 4.25 -16.50
CA TYR A 265 0.30 3.43 -15.55
C TYR A 265 -1.19 3.75 -15.56
N PHE A 266 -1.95 2.90 -16.25
CA PHE A 266 -3.42 2.88 -16.19
C PHE A 266 -3.88 1.51 -15.68
N THR A 267 -5.12 1.43 -15.20
CA THR A 267 -5.74 0.17 -14.78
C THR A 267 -7.09 -0.01 -15.45
N ALA A 268 -7.77 -1.13 -15.20
CA ALA A 268 -9.13 -1.32 -15.69
C ALA A 268 -10.05 -0.23 -15.11
N PRO A 269 -11.08 0.24 -15.85
CA PRO A 269 -12.05 1.23 -15.35
C PRO A 269 -12.80 0.78 -14.09
N THR A 270 -12.92 -0.55 -13.89
CA THR A 270 -13.56 -1.19 -12.75
C THR A 270 -12.62 -1.38 -11.56
N TRP A 271 -11.41 -0.81 -11.63
CA TRP A 271 -10.38 -0.97 -10.62
C TRP A 271 -9.69 0.35 -10.29
N ARG A 272 -9.37 0.54 -9.01
CA ARG A 272 -8.49 1.60 -8.53
C ARG A 272 -7.47 1.05 -7.56
N GLU A 273 -6.26 1.58 -7.62
CA GLU A 273 -5.25 1.32 -6.60
C GLU A 273 -5.70 1.89 -5.25
N SER A 274 -5.49 1.12 -4.17
CA SER A 274 -5.69 1.65 -2.83
C SER A 274 -4.61 2.65 -2.44
N PHE A 275 -3.39 2.52 -2.98
CA PHE A 275 -2.29 3.48 -2.73
C PHE A 275 -1.43 3.75 -3.98
N GLY A 276 -1.02 2.70 -4.71
CA GLY A 276 -0.21 2.84 -5.92
C GLY A 276 1.31 2.90 -5.67
N ARG A 277 1.86 1.97 -4.88
CA ARG A 277 3.30 1.93 -4.54
C ARG A 277 4.22 1.93 -5.77
N VAL A 278 3.81 1.31 -6.87
CA VAL A 278 4.59 1.30 -8.12
C VAL A 278 4.81 2.69 -8.70
N ILE A 279 3.87 3.61 -8.49
CA ILE A 279 4.03 5.02 -8.86
C ILE A 279 5.10 5.64 -7.97
N ALA A 280 5.03 5.43 -6.65
CA ALA A 280 6.05 5.93 -5.73
C ALA A 280 7.46 5.41 -6.05
N GLU A 281 7.59 4.14 -6.42
CA GLU A 281 8.85 3.51 -6.86
C GLU A 281 9.41 4.18 -8.12
N ALA A 282 8.56 4.46 -9.12
CA ALA A 282 8.97 5.12 -10.34
C ALA A 282 9.37 6.59 -10.13
N LEU A 283 8.62 7.32 -9.28
CA LEU A 283 8.97 8.69 -8.90
C LEU A 283 10.33 8.72 -8.18
N ALA A 284 10.58 7.80 -7.25
CA ALA A 284 11.89 7.69 -6.57
C ALA A 284 13.01 7.40 -7.58
N ALA A 285 12.77 6.52 -8.55
CA ALA A 285 13.70 6.21 -9.64
C ALA A 285 13.89 7.33 -10.68
N GLY A 286 13.32 8.53 -10.45
CA GLY A 286 13.49 9.69 -11.32
C GLY A 286 12.73 9.58 -12.64
N LYS A 287 11.70 8.73 -12.71
CA LYS A 287 10.87 8.55 -13.91
C LYS A 287 9.70 9.52 -13.89
N VAL A 288 9.29 9.98 -15.07
CA VAL A 288 8.02 10.71 -15.19
C VAL A 288 6.90 9.70 -15.32
N VAL A 289 5.91 9.81 -14.44
CA VAL A 289 4.75 8.93 -14.41
C VAL A 289 3.56 9.60 -15.13
N LEU A 290 2.96 8.88 -16.06
CA LEU A 290 1.72 9.25 -16.76
C LEU A 290 0.61 8.32 -16.30
N THR A 291 -0.50 8.87 -15.81
CA THR A 291 -1.62 8.10 -15.26
C THR A 291 -2.93 8.91 -15.29
N ASP A 292 -4.06 8.25 -15.05
CA ASP A 292 -5.35 8.96 -14.95
C ASP A 292 -5.41 9.84 -13.69
N PRO A 293 -6.20 10.94 -13.71
CA PRO A 293 -6.30 11.86 -12.57
C PRO A 293 -6.61 11.18 -11.24
N GLU A 294 -7.49 10.17 -11.24
CA GLU A 294 -7.92 9.46 -10.06
C GLU A 294 -6.80 8.63 -9.43
N THR A 295 -6.03 7.91 -10.23
CA THR A 295 -4.84 7.17 -9.77
C THR A 295 -3.74 8.13 -9.33
N GLY A 296 -3.57 9.21 -10.08
CA GLY A 296 -2.56 10.23 -9.82
C GLY A 296 -2.86 11.10 -8.60
N ALA A 297 -4.09 11.11 -8.09
CA ALA A 297 -4.55 12.00 -7.04
C ALA A 297 -3.69 11.92 -5.76
N ALA A 298 -3.24 10.71 -5.40
CA ALA A 298 -2.33 10.52 -4.28
C ALA A 298 -1.02 11.29 -4.49
N PHE A 299 -0.51 11.39 -5.72
CA PHE A 299 0.77 12.00 -6.03
C PHE A 299 0.66 13.47 -6.49
N GLY A 300 -0.55 13.96 -6.77
CA GLY A 300 -0.81 15.36 -7.12
C GLY A 300 0.04 15.83 -8.31
N PRO A 301 0.72 16.99 -8.22
CA PRO A 301 1.54 17.51 -9.33
C PRO A 301 2.82 16.69 -9.58
N GLY A 302 3.11 15.67 -8.76
CA GLY A 302 4.23 14.77 -8.96
C GLY A 302 4.07 13.85 -10.17
N VAL A 303 2.85 13.68 -10.69
CA VAL A 303 2.55 12.89 -11.89
C VAL A 303 1.96 13.76 -13.00
N VAL A 304 2.02 13.25 -14.22
CA VAL A 304 1.31 13.83 -15.37
C VAL A 304 -0.05 13.14 -15.48
N ALA A 305 -1.11 13.84 -15.08
CA ALA A 305 -2.47 13.37 -15.22
C ALA A 305 -2.91 13.50 -16.70
N CYS A 306 -3.28 12.38 -17.32
CA CYS A 306 -3.69 12.33 -18.73
C CYS A 306 -4.55 11.09 -19.01
N THR A 307 -5.19 11.04 -20.17
CA THR A 307 -5.83 9.84 -20.71
C THR A 307 -4.87 9.03 -21.58
N PRO A 308 -5.16 7.74 -21.87
CA PRO A 308 -4.34 6.93 -22.79
C PRO A 308 -4.10 7.58 -24.16
N ALA A 309 -5.05 8.38 -24.67
CA ALA A 309 -4.93 9.07 -25.96
C ALA A 309 -3.97 10.29 -25.92
N GLU A 310 -3.67 10.82 -24.73
CA GLU A 310 -2.83 12.00 -24.54
C GLU A 310 -1.36 11.65 -24.22
N VAL A 311 -1.06 10.36 -23.99
CA VAL A 311 0.27 9.86 -23.61
C VAL A 311 1.34 10.28 -24.62
N ASP A 312 1.11 10.08 -25.91
CA ASP A 312 2.07 10.43 -26.97
C ASP A 312 2.41 11.92 -26.93
N GLY A 313 1.40 12.79 -26.87
CA GLY A 313 1.61 14.24 -26.84
C GLY A 313 2.30 14.71 -25.56
N ALA A 314 2.05 14.06 -24.42
CA ALA A 314 2.73 14.35 -23.17
C ALA A 314 4.22 13.95 -23.23
N ILE A 315 4.53 12.74 -23.71
CA ILE A 315 5.90 12.25 -23.84
C ILE A 315 6.68 13.09 -24.86
N ALA A 316 6.13 13.36 -26.03
CA ALA A 316 6.79 14.14 -27.08
C ALA A 316 7.23 15.53 -26.59
N ARG A 317 6.39 16.21 -25.79
CA ARG A 317 6.73 17.50 -25.18
C ARG A 317 7.90 17.39 -24.20
N LEU A 318 7.94 16.35 -23.38
CA LEU A 318 8.99 16.15 -22.38
C LEU A 318 10.30 15.65 -23.00
N VAL A 319 10.24 14.92 -24.11
CA VAL A 319 11.43 14.55 -24.89
C VAL A 319 12.03 15.78 -25.59
N ALA A 320 11.19 16.68 -26.10
CA ALA A 320 11.63 17.93 -26.74
C ALA A 320 12.18 18.97 -25.76
N ASP A 321 11.83 18.88 -24.47
CA ASP A 321 12.29 19.77 -23.41
C ASP A 321 12.83 18.98 -22.20
N PRO A 322 14.13 18.61 -22.22
CA PRO A 322 14.77 17.90 -21.12
C PRO A 322 14.71 18.65 -19.78
N ALA A 323 14.64 19.98 -19.78
CA ALA A 323 14.50 20.76 -18.56
C ALA A 323 13.10 20.58 -17.95
N ALA A 324 12.05 20.54 -18.79
CA ALA A 324 10.70 20.22 -18.33
C ALA A 324 10.59 18.78 -17.80
N TYR A 325 11.26 17.80 -18.42
CA TYR A 325 11.34 16.43 -17.91
C TYR A 325 12.01 16.39 -16.52
N ALA A 326 13.18 17.00 -16.38
CA ALA A 326 13.90 17.05 -15.11
C ALA A 326 13.05 17.75 -14.01
N ALA A 327 12.38 18.84 -14.34
CA ALA A 327 11.49 19.55 -13.42
C ALA A 327 10.28 18.68 -13.01
N GLN A 328 9.68 17.92 -13.93
CA GLN A 328 8.60 17.00 -13.62
C GLN A 328 9.06 15.85 -12.72
N ALA A 329 10.22 15.25 -13.00
CA ALA A 329 10.79 14.19 -12.17
C ALA A 329 11.11 14.69 -10.75
N ALA A 330 11.66 15.91 -10.62
CA ALA A 330 11.92 16.53 -9.33
C ALA A 330 10.64 16.79 -8.53
N ARG A 331 9.57 17.27 -9.19
CA ARG A 331 8.23 17.37 -8.56
C ARG A 331 7.72 16.01 -8.08
N GLY A 332 7.93 14.97 -8.89
CA GLY A 332 7.63 13.59 -8.56
C GLY A 332 8.31 13.11 -7.28
N GLN A 333 9.62 13.32 -7.17
CA GLN A 333 10.41 12.95 -5.99
C GLN A 333 10.01 13.74 -4.75
N ALA A 334 9.79 15.05 -4.87
CA ALA A 334 9.32 15.89 -3.76
C ALA A 334 7.93 15.46 -3.25
N ALA A 335 7.07 14.95 -4.14
CA ALA A 335 5.75 14.45 -3.76
C ALA A 335 5.81 13.20 -2.85
N LEU A 336 6.98 12.56 -2.70
CA LEU A 336 7.21 11.45 -1.78
C LEU A 336 7.50 11.90 -0.34
N ASP A 337 7.87 13.17 -0.11
CA ASP A 337 8.23 13.67 1.23
C ASP A 337 7.09 13.49 2.25
N ARG A 338 5.83 13.61 1.80
CA ARG A 338 4.63 13.36 2.64
C ARG A 338 4.40 11.89 3.00
N TYR A 339 5.10 10.99 2.33
CA TYR A 339 5.08 9.54 2.56
C TYR A 339 6.39 9.04 3.16
N SER A 340 7.21 9.95 3.67
CA SER A 340 8.47 9.63 4.34
C SER A 340 8.24 8.90 5.67
N GLU A 341 9.32 8.28 6.14
CA GLU A 341 9.35 7.69 7.49
C GLU A 341 9.04 8.73 8.58
N THR A 342 9.59 9.94 8.46
CA THR A 342 9.36 11.05 9.41
C THR A 342 7.89 11.47 9.44
N ALA A 343 7.25 11.61 8.28
CA ALA A 343 5.83 11.94 8.20
C ALA A 343 4.96 10.86 8.86
N PHE A 344 5.32 9.58 8.71
CA PHE A 344 4.61 8.49 9.36
C PHE A 344 4.84 8.48 10.87
N SER A 345 6.09 8.61 11.33
CA SER A 345 6.46 8.64 12.76
C SER A 345 5.66 9.71 13.51
N ALA A 346 5.58 10.93 12.97
CA ALA A 346 4.85 12.02 13.60
C ALA A 346 3.35 11.69 13.80
N ARG A 347 2.71 11.07 12.80
CA ARG A 347 1.30 10.66 12.92
C ARG A 347 1.13 9.49 13.87
N PHE A 348 2.07 8.55 13.83
CA PHE A 348 2.00 7.34 14.65
C PHE A 348 2.24 7.64 16.13
N GLU A 349 3.15 8.55 16.45
CA GLU A 349 3.36 9.09 17.80
C GLU A 349 2.11 9.79 18.35
N ALA A 350 1.41 10.56 17.51
CA ALA A 350 0.16 11.21 17.90
C ALA A 350 -0.93 10.18 18.23
N LEU A 351 -1.06 9.11 17.44
CA LEU A 351 -1.98 8.01 17.71
C LEU A 351 -1.65 7.31 19.03
N ILE A 352 -0.38 6.94 19.23
CA ILE A 352 0.08 6.28 20.47
C ILE A 352 -0.15 7.19 21.69
N SER A 353 0.15 8.49 21.56
CA SER A 353 0.03 9.45 22.66
C SER A 353 -1.42 9.74 23.04
N GLY A 354 -2.33 9.84 22.06
CA GLY A 354 -3.76 9.97 22.32
C GLY A 354 -4.31 8.81 23.15
N GLU A 355 -3.86 7.59 22.87
CA GLU A 355 -4.24 6.39 23.63
C GLU A 355 -3.68 6.37 25.07
N LEU A 356 -2.48 6.93 25.26
CA LEU A 356 -1.86 7.08 26.57
C LEU A 356 -2.53 8.18 27.42
N GLN A 357 -2.95 9.29 26.82
CA GLN A 357 -3.65 10.38 27.52
C GLN A 357 -5.05 9.95 27.99
N GLY A 358 -5.73 9.10 27.22
CA GLY A 358 -6.95 8.41 27.68
C GLY A 358 -6.74 7.39 28.82
N ARG A 359 -5.53 7.23 29.38
CA ARG A 359 -5.28 6.50 30.63
C ARG A 359 -5.41 7.37 31.88
N ALA A 360 -5.33 8.69 31.75
CA ALA A 360 -5.22 9.64 32.87
C ALA A 360 -6.54 10.36 33.20
N ALA A 361 -7.52 10.28 32.30
CA ALA A 361 -8.92 10.68 32.53
C ALA A 361 -9.76 9.43 32.78
#